data_AF-A0A7G3UKD1-F1
#
_entry.id   AF-A0A7G3UKD1-F1
#
_cell.length_a   1.000
_cell.length_b   1.000
_cell.length_c   1.000
_cell.angle_alpha   90.00
_cell.angle_beta   90.00
_cell.angle_gamma   90.00
#
_symmetry.space_group_name_H-M   'P 1'
#
loop_
_entity.id
_entity.type
_entity.pdbx_description
1 polymer ?
#
loop_
_entity_poly.entity_id
_entity_poly.type
_entity_poly.pdbx_seq_one_letter_code
_entity_poly.pdbx_strand_id
1 'polypeptide(L)'
;MAVNRRLFLGGFTAGAVTVAAGTATPAAAAAAQGPTTTFDGPVVAERFSTNSTVNSAFLKTTSTTEHAATVYQAGTSGSGVALNIVSDNPDNSAVYLTGREKTRGTLKISHIGHADGSDADAAAVSIDLKTAGTATQGIFLTATDGATTGNLICLRNNGRDDFVVKGSGRVGIGLAVGSAPWSQLHVVQRPGADSALMVEGAVRIVDAATVPTAVDSKGGGTLYAQGGELMWRSANGNVTRIASA
;
A
#
# COMPACT_ATOMS: atom_id res chain seq x y z
N MET A 1 8.06 -62.61 20.31
CA MET A 1 8.62 -61.94 19.11
C MET A 1 9.80 -61.08 19.54
N ALA A 2 10.99 -61.34 19.01
CA ALA A 2 12.18 -60.55 19.31
C ALA A 2 12.07 -59.18 18.64
N VAL A 3 12.10 -58.10 19.44
CA VAL A 3 12.15 -56.73 18.92
C VAL A 3 13.62 -56.43 18.63
N ASN A 4 13.97 -56.39 17.34
CA ASN A 4 15.30 -56.00 16.90
C ASN A 4 15.54 -54.53 17.24
N ARG A 5 16.22 -54.26 18.37
CA ARG A 5 16.80 -52.96 18.67
C ARG A 5 18.00 -52.75 17.74
N ARG A 6 17.80 -52.00 16.65
CA ARG A 6 18.90 -51.49 15.83
C ARG A 6 19.57 -50.34 16.59
N LEU A 7 20.66 -50.66 17.28
CA LEU A 7 21.59 -49.71 17.86
C LEU A 7 22.55 -49.26 16.76
N PHE A 8 22.40 -48.04 16.26
CA PHE A 8 23.36 -47.45 15.35
C PHE A 8 24.55 -46.92 16.16
N LEU A 9 25.64 -47.69 16.21
CA LEU A 9 26.95 -47.20 16.66
C LEU A 9 27.72 -46.67 15.45
N GLY A 10 27.41 -45.45 15.05
CA GLY A 10 28.25 -44.65 14.15
C GLY A 10 28.43 -43.27 14.80
N GLY A 11 29.67 -42.81 14.93
CA GLY A 11 29.97 -41.53 15.55
C GLY A 11 29.29 -40.39 14.80
N PHE A 12 28.30 -39.76 15.43
CA PHE A 12 27.72 -38.51 14.95
C PHE A 12 28.65 -37.37 15.36
N THR A 13 29.56 -36.99 14.47
CA THR A 13 30.20 -35.68 14.57
C THR A 13 29.19 -34.65 14.07
N ALA A 14 28.62 -33.88 15.02
CA ALA A 14 27.55 -32.88 14.89
C ALA A 14 26.10 -33.40 15.08
N GLY A 15 25.60 -33.30 16.32
CA GLY A 15 24.30 -32.71 16.63
C GLY A 15 23.02 -33.22 15.95
N ALA A 16 22.97 -34.46 15.44
CA ALA A 16 21.73 -35.03 14.93
C ALA A 16 20.80 -35.42 16.10
N VAL A 17 19.82 -34.57 16.42
CA VAL A 17 18.62 -35.03 17.16
C VAL A 17 17.86 -35.95 16.21
N THR A 18 17.92 -37.26 16.48
CA THR A 18 17.13 -38.23 15.75
C THR A 18 15.67 -38.11 16.20
N VAL A 19 14.80 -37.57 15.36
CA VAL A 19 13.34 -37.70 15.55
C VAL A 19 12.95 -39.06 14.98
N ALA A 20 12.72 -40.03 15.85
CA ALA A 20 12.17 -41.31 15.43
C ALA A 20 10.77 -41.10 14.86
N ALA A 21 10.57 -41.37 13.57
CA ALA A 21 9.27 -41.44 12.95
C ALA A 21 8.53 -42.71 13.43
N GLY A 22 7.92 -42.62 14.60
CA GLY A 22 6.75 -43.42 14.99
C GLY A 22 5.54 -42.50 15.01
N THR A 23 4.33 -43.04 14.91
CA THR A 23 3.07 -42.30 15.10
C THR A 23 3.06 -41.66 16.49
N ALA A 24 3.60 -40.45 16.58
CA ALA A 24 3.83 -39.74 17.83
C ALA A 24 2.83 -38.60 17.91
N THR A 25 1.94 -38.71 18.88
CA THR A 25 1.34 -37.57 19.57
C THR A 25 2.41 -36.49 19.73
N PRO A 26 2.15 -35.21 19.40
CA PRO A 26 3.16 -34.16 19.54
C PRO A 26 3.69 -34.20 20.96
N ALA A 27 4.98 -34.52 21.11
CA ALA A 27 5.64 -34.48 22.40
C ALA A 27 5.43 -33.08 22.97
N ALA A 28 4.83 -33.01 24.16
CA ALA A 28 4.72 -31.78 24.92
C ALA A 28 6.10 -31.11 24.93
N ALA A 29 6.15 -29.86 24.50
CA ALA A 29 7.37 -29.08 24.39
C ALA A 29 8.12 -29.09 25.73
N ALA A 30 9.13 -29.97 25.85
CA ALA A 30 10.20 -29.75 26.78
C ALA A 30 10.85 -28.44 26.34
N ALA A 31 10.70 -27.39 27.16
CA ALA A 31 11.30 -26.09 26.93
C ALA A 31 12.77 -26.32 26.54
N ALA A 32 13.12 -25.99 25.29
CA ALA A 32 14.48 -26.09 24.81
C ALA A 32 15.32 -24.98 25.47
N GLN A 33 15.69 -25.19 26.73
CA GLN A 33 16.78 -24.47 27.41
C GLN A 33 18.14 -25.07 26.99
N GLY A 34 18.32 -25.33 25.69
CA GLY A 34 19.57 -25.83 25.12
C GLY A 34 20.50 -24.69 24.72
N PRO A 35 21.83 -24.91 24.67
CA PRO A 35 22.77 -23.91 24.19
C PRO A 35 22.53 -23.59 22.71
N THR A 36 22.89 -22.37 22.28
CA THR A 36 22.86 -21.97 20.86
C THR A 36 23.68 -22.95 20.02
N THR A 37 23.07 -23.49 18.96
CA THR A 37 23.77 -24.31 17.95
C THR A 37 24.14 -23.44 16.75
N THR A 38 25.41 -23.44 16.36
CA THR A 38 25.93 -22.68 15.21
C THR A 38 26.25 -23.63 14.07
N PHE A 39 25.83 -23.27 12.86
CA PHE A 39 26.21 -23.94 11.62
C PHE A 39 27.08 -22.98 10.80
N ASP A 40 28.29 -23.39 10.43
CA ASP A 40 29.22 -22.56 9.65
C ASP A 40 28.84 -22.45 8.16
N GLY A 41 27.90 -23.29 7.71
CA GLY A 41 27.41 -23.32 6.34
C GLY A 41 25.88 -23.30 6.25
N PRO A 42 25.33 -23.31 5.03
CA PRO A 42 23.89 -23.31 4.81
C PRO A 42 23.20 -24.50 5.46
N VAL A 43 22.00 -24.26 5.99
CA VAL A 43 21.11 -25.31 6.49
C VAL A 43 20.00 -25.50 5.47
N VAL A 44 19.86 -26.71 4.94
CA VAL A 44 18.77 -27.10 4.04
C VAL A 44 17.91 -28.14 4.75
N ALA A 45 16.61 -27.89 4.83
CA ALA A 45 15.63 -28.77 5.44
C ALA A 45 14.31 -28.71 4.69
N GLU A 46 13.47 -29.73 4.86
CA GLU A 46 12.12 -29.77 4.29
C GLU A 46 11.21 -28.67 4.87
N ARG A 47 11.38 -28.36 6.16
CA ARG A 47 10.60 -27.35 6.87
C ARG A 47 11.37 -26.79 8.05
N PHE A 48 11.24 -25.48 8.25
CA PHE A 48 11.63 -24.79 9.48
C PHE A 48 10.37 -24.36 10.24
N SER A 49 10.32 -24.63 11.55
CA SER A 49 9.20 -24.23 12.40
C SER A 49 9.63 -23.95 13.82
N THR A 50 9.04 -22.94 14.43
CA THR A 50 9.26 -22.54 15.82
C THR A 50 7.93 -22.23 16.48
N ASN A 51 7.85 -22.45 17.79
CA ASN A 51 6.82 -21.90 18.67
C ASN A 51 7.56 -21.45 19.93
N SER A 52 7.79 -20.14 20.03
CA SER A 52 8.81 -19.59 20.93
C SER A 52 8.31 -18.30 21.58
N THR A 53 8.87 -18.00 22.75
CA THR A 53 8.68 -16.73 23.46
C THR A 53 9.72 -15.68 23.08
N VAL A 54 10.73 -16.04 22.28
CA VAL A 54 11.70 -15.12 21.68
C VAL A 54 11.47 -15.02 20.17
N ASN A 55 12.17 -14.10 19.50
CA ASN A 55 12.06 -13.95 18.04
C ASN A 55 12.35 -15.29 17.34
N SER A 56 11.38 -15.73 16.54
CA SER A 56 11.43 -16.99 15.80
C SER A 56 12.45 -16.99 14.65
N ALA A 57 12.75 -15.82 14.07
CA ALA A 57 13.71 -15.71 12.98
C ALA A 57 14.35 -14.31 12.93
N PHE A 58 15.67 -14.28 12.82
CA PHE A 58 16.44 -13.09 12.47
C PHE A 58 17.25 -13.38 11.20
N LEU A 59 16.79 -12.86 10.06
CA LEU A 59 17.41 -13.07 8.75
C LEU A 59 18.06 -11.77 8.30
N LYS A 60 19.39 -11.73 8.28
CA LYS A 60 20.17 -10.55 7.89
C LYS A 60 21.16 -10.92 6.79
N THR A 61 21.10 -10.17 5.70
CA THR A 61 22.05 -10.26 4.58
C THR A 61 22.64 -8.89 4.33
N THR A 62 23.96 -8.84 4.14
CA THR A 62 24.65 -7.66 3.60
C THR A 62 25.17 -8.04 2.23
N SER A 63 24.49 -7.62 1.17
CA SER A 63 24.84 -7.94 -0.22
C SER A 63 24.40 -6.82 -1.16
N THR A 64 25.07 -6.72 -2.31
CA THR A 64 24.70 -5.82 -3.42
C THR A 64 23.91 -6.52 -4.52
N THR A 65 23.82 -7.86 -4.48
CA THR A 65 23.18 -8.67 -5.53
C THR A 65 22.04 -9.54 -5.01
N GLU A 66 22.04 -9.87 -3.72
CA GLU A 66 21.11 -10.84 -3.14
C GLU A 66 19.98 -10.17 -2.35
N HIS A 67 18.82 -10.83 -2.32
CA HIS A 67 17.77 -10.54 -1.36
C HIS A 67 18.12 -11.13 0.01
N ALA A 68 17.62 -10.52 1.08
CA ALA A 68 17.78 -11.08 2.43
C ALA A 68 16.94 -12.35 2.64
N ALA A 69 15.74 -12.41 2.02
CA ALA A 69 14.86 -13.56 2.03
C ALA A 69 13.99 -13.58 0.77
N THR A 70 13.67 -14.79 0.29
CA THR A 70 12.72 -15.05 -0.79
C THR A 70 11.71 -16.08 -0.30
N VAL A 71 10.42 -15.79 -0.45
CA VAL A 71 9.32 -16.69 -0.10
C VAL A 71 8.50 -16.94 -1.37
N TYR A 72 8.30 -18.20 -1.74
CA TYR A 72 7.74 -18.56 -3.04
C TYR A 72 6.67 -19.66 -2.93
N GLN A 73 5.48 -19.37 -3.46
CA GLN A 73 4.43 -20.35 -3.72
C GLN A 73 4.48 -20.72 -5.21
N ALA A 74 4.86 -21.97 -5.51
CA ALA A 74 4.98 -22.47 -6.88
C ALA A 74 3.73 -23.22 -7.37
N GLY A 75 2.75 -23.46 -6.49
CA GLY A 75 1.48 -24.08 -6.85
C GLY A 75 0.68 -23.19 -7.81
N THR A 76 0.05 -23.81 -8.81
CA THR A 76 -0.72 -23.13 -9.87
C THR A 76 -2.23 -23.13 -9.62
N SER A 77 -2.68 -23.68 -8.48
CA SER A 77 -4.09 -23.73 -8.06
C SER A 77 -4.21 -23.99 -6.56
N GLY A 78 -5.43 -23.91 -6.02
CA GLY A 78 -5.73 -24.14 -4.61
C GLY A 78 -5.72 -22.86 -3.77
N SER A 79 -5.69 -23.01 -2.45
CA SER A 79 -5.81 -21.91 -1.48
C SER A 79 -4.49 -21.52 -0.79
N GLY A 80 -3.36 -22.09 -1.24
CA GLY A 80 -2.05 -21.80 -0.68
C GLY A 80 -1.59 -20.39 -1.03
N VAL A 81 -1.11 -19.63 -0.05
CA VAL A 81 -0.49 -18.30 -0.25
C VAL A 81 1.02 -18.40 -0.06
N ALA A 82 1.78 -17.44 -0.60
CA ALA A 82 3.23 -17.39 -0.41
C ALA A 82 3.58 -17.01 1.04
N LEU A 83 2.95 -15.98 1.59
CA LEU A 83 3.22 -15.48 2.93
C LEU A 83 1.91 -15.11 3.63
N ASN A 84 1.71 -15.62 4.85
CA ASN A 84 0.61 -15.25 5.74
C ASN A 84 1.21 -14.73 7.06
N ILE A 85 0.74 -13.57 7.52
CA ILE A 85 1.23 -12.91 8.74
C ILE A 85 0.02 -12.53 9.58
N VAL A 86 0.04 -12.90 10.85
CA VAL A 86 -1.05 -12.66 11.80
C VAL A 86 -0.45 -12.13 13.10
N SER A 87 -1.12 -11.15 13.71
CA SER A 87 -0.77 -10.63 15.02
C SER A 87 -2.05 -10.49 15.84
N ASP A 88 -2.00 -10.99 17.07
CA ASP A 88 -3.04 -10.76 18.07
C ASP A 88 -2.70 -9.60 19.02
N ASN A 89 -1.54 -8.95 18.83
CA ASN A 89 -1.10 -7.83 19.66
C ASN A 89 -1.81 -6.52 19.23
N PRO A 90 -2.67 -5.92 20.08
CA PRO A 90 -3.40 -4.70 19.74
C PRO A 90 -2.54 -3.43 19.85
N ASP A 91 -1.41 -3.49 20.55
CA ASP A 91 -0.59 -2.32 20.88
C ASP A 91 0.47 -2.01 19.81
N ASN A 92 0.53 -2.83 18.75
CA ASN A 92 1.59 -2.73 17.77
C ASN A 92 1.12 -3.14 16.36
N SER A 93 1.80 -2.62 15.34
CA SER A 93 1.59 -3.01 13.94
C SER A 93 1.95 -4.47 13.73
N ALA A 94 1.10 -5.21 13.02
CA ALA A 94 1.40 -6.59 12.61
C ALA A 94 2.67 -6.67 11.73
N VAL A 95 2.95 -5.62 10.96
CA VAL A 95 4.11 -5.51 10.08
C VAL A 95 4.68 -4.09 10.13
N TYR A 96 5.99 -3.97 10.34
CA TYR A 96 6.76 -2.76 10.02
C TYR A 96 7.58 -2.99 8.76
N LEU A 97 7.59 -2.01 7.86
CA LEU A 97 8.44 -1.99 6.67
C LEU A 97 9.13 -0.63 6.59
N THR A 98 10.44 -0.63 6.40
CA THR A 98 11.23 0.60 6.28
C THR A 98 12.27 0.43 5.19
N GLY A 99 12.31 1.41 4.28
CA GLY A 99 13.25 1.49 3.17
C GLY A 99 13.80 2.91 3.04
N ARG A 100 14.79 3.08 2.17
CA ARG A 100 15.46 4.38 1.90
C ARG A 100 15.78 4.52 0.41
N GLU A 101 14.79 4.19 -0.41
CA GLU A 101 14.94 4.14 -1.86
C GLU A 101 15.07 5.55 -2.46
N LYS A 102 15.94 5.71 -3.46
CA LYS A 102 16.07 6.99 -4.20
C LYS A 102 15.05 7.14 -5.33
N THR A 103 14.73 6.04 -6.01
CA THR A 103 13.97 6.05 -7.28
C THR A 103 13.00 4.87 -7.40
N ARG A 104 12.66 4.22 -6.28
CA ARG A 104 11.75 3.07 -6.21
C ARG A 104 10.76 3.29 -5.06
N GLY A 105 9.68 2.51 -5.04
CA GLY A 105 8.81 2.42 -3.86
C GLY A 105 9.41 1.48 -2.81
N THR A 106 9.24 1.80 -1.55
CA THR A 106 9.64 0.95 -0.41
C THR A 106 8.94 -0.42 -0.44
N LEU A 107 7.65 -0.42 -0.80
CA LEU A 107 6.90 -1.62 -1.16
C LEU A 107 6.52 -1.53 -2.64
N LYS A 108 6.89 -2.55 -3.43
CA LYS A 108 6.45 -2.70 -4.81
C LYS A 108 5.60 -3.95 -4.94
N ILE A 109 4.36 -3.76 -5.38
CA ILE A 109 3.42 -4.84 -5.68
C ILE A 109 3.18 -4.86 -7.19
N SER A 110 3.09 -6.05 -7.76
CA SER A 110 2.75 -6.27 -9.16
C SER A 110 1.68 -7.36 -9.23
N HIS A 111 0.52 -7.03 -9.80
CA HIS A 111 -0.44 -8.02 -10.26
C HIS A 111 -0.09 -8.38 -11.71
N ILE A 112 0.11 -9.66 -12.00
CA ILE A 112 0.32 -10.13 -13.37
C ILE A 112 -1.07 -10.53 -13.88
N GLY A 113 -1.66 -9.66 -14.71
CA GLY A 113 -3.02 -9.84 -15.18
C GLY A 113 -3.18 -10.85 -16.31
N HIS A 114 -4.42 -10.99 -16.77
CA HIS A 114 -4.80 -11.86 -17.87
C HIS A 114 -5.24 -11.03 -19.09
N ALA A 115 -4.75 -11.40 -20.27
CA ALA A 115 -4.99 -10.62 -21.50
C ALA A 115 -6.46 -10.62 -21.97
N ASP A 116 -7.25 -11.58 -21.50
CA ASP A 116 -8.69 -11.71 -21.76
C ASP A 116 -9.55 -10.91 -20.76
N GLY A 117 -8.93 -10.24 -19.78
CA GLY A 117 -9.62 -9.47 -18.75
C GLY A 117 -10.38 -10.34 -17.74
N SER A 118 -10.03 -11.61 -17.59
CA SER A 118 -10.68 -12.52 -16.64
C SER A 118 -10.40 -12.18 -15.17
N ASP A 119 -9.58 -11.17 -14.91
CA ASP A 119 -9.17 -10.67 -13.60
C ASP A 119 -9.93 -9.42 -13.16
N ALA A 120 -11.14 -9.21 -13.70
CA ALA A 120 -11.97 -8.02 -13.43
C ALA A 120 -12.25 -7.77 -11.93
N ASP A 121 -12.29 -8.83 -11.12
CA ASP A 121 -12.50 -8.76 -9.67
C ASP A 121 -11.20 -8.82 -8.84
N ALA A 122 -10.04 -8.88 -9.50
CA ALA A 122 -8.74 -8.89 -8.85
C ALA A 122 -8.31 -7.47 -8.44
N ALA A 123 -7.46 -7.38 -7.42
CA ALA A 123 -6.85 -6.12 -7.00
C ALA A 123 -5.40 -6.32 -6.60
N ALA A 124 -4.55 -5.33 -6.88
CA ALA A 124 -3.18 -5.32 -6.37
C ALA A 124 -3.15 -5.15 -4.83
N VAL A 125 -4.10 -4.42 -4.25
CA VAL A 125 -4.26 -4.21 -2.81
C VAL A 125 -5.76 -4.28 -2.47
N SER A 126 -6.11 -5.12 -1.49
CA SER A 126 -7.46 -5.22 -0.93
C SER A 126 -7.38 -5.07 0.59
N ILE A 127 -8.26 -4.26 1.17
CA ILE A 127 -8.28 -3.91 2.60
C ILE A 127 -9.70 -4.12 3.13
N ASP A 128 -9.83 -4.90 4.20
CA ASP A 128 -11.10 -5.16 4.88
C ASP A 128 -11.03 -4.68 6.34
N LEU A 129 -11.91 -3.75 6.69
CA LEU A 129 -12.04 -3.20 8.04
C LEU A 129 -13.16 -3.94 8.78
N LYS A 130 -12.79 -5.04 9.43
CA LYS A 130 -13.75 -5.96 10.07
C LYS A 130 -14.38 -5.38 11.34
N THR A 131 -15.48 -6.03 11.74
CA THR A 131 -16.30 -5.77 12.95
C THR A 131 -17.27 -4.60 12.77
N ALA A 132 -18.56 -4.89 12.93
CA ALA A 132 -19.60 -3.86 12.90
C ALA A 132 -19.37 -2.82 14.02
N GLY A 133 -19.44 -1.54 13.66
CA GLY A 133 -19.20 -0.43 14.58
C GLY A 133 -17.73 -0.03 14.74
N THR A 134 -16.80 -0.60 13.96
CA THR A 134 -15.40 -0.16 13.96
C THR A 134 -15.24 1.29 13.46
N ALA A 135 -14.29 2.02 14.04
CA ALA A 135 -13.89 3.36 13.64
C ALA A 135 -12.49 3.40 12.98
N THR A 136 -11.91 2.24 12.66
CA THR A 136 -10.57 2.14 12.05
C THR A 136 -10.52 2.88 10.71
N GLN A 137 -9.42 3.57 10.43
CA GLN A 137 -9.17 4.22 9.14
C GLN A 137 -8.67 3.19 8.11
N GLY A 138 -8.97 3.42 6.82
CA GLY A 138 -8.42 2.60 5.73
C GLY A 138 -6.95 2.92 5.46
N ILE A 139 -6.69 3.99 4.71
CA ILE A 139 -5.33 4.41 4.36
C ILE A 139 -5.05 5.78 5.00
N PHE A 140 -3.96 5.87 5.77
CA PHE A 140 -3.46 7.12 6.35
C PHE A 140 -2.07 7.42 5.80
N LEU A 141 -1.86 8.65 5.30
CA LEU A 141 -0.58 9.11 4.78
C LEU A 141 -0.19 10.42 5.47
N THR A 142 1.07 10.51 5.91
CA THR A 142 1.64 11.72 6.50
C THR A 142 3.14 11.81 6.20
N ALA A 143 3.71 13.00 6.42
CA ALA A 143 5.15 13.25 6.38
C ALA A 143 5.55 13.97 7.68
N THR A 144 5.98 13.20 8.68
CA THR A 144 6.16 13.67 10.06
C THR A 144 7.34 14.60 10.25
N ASP A 145 8.37 14.48 9.41
CA ASP A 145 9.58 15.32 9.46
C ASP A 145 9.44 16.61 8.63
N GLY A 146 8.22 16.92 8.18
CA GLY A 146 7.91 18.06 7.33
C GLY A 146 7.20 17.66 6.05
N ALA A 147 6.44 18.60 5.48
CA ALA A 147 5.66 18.35 4.27
C ALA A 147 6.56 17.87 3.11
N THR A 148 6.19 16.75 2.50
CA THR A 148 6.86 16.24 1.31
C THR A 148 6.59 17.12 0.09
N THR A 149 7.57 17.25 -0.79
CA THR A 149 7.43 17.94 -2.08
C THR A 149 6.82 17.05 -3.16
N GLY A 150 6.81 15.73 -2.95
CA GLY A 150 6.26 14.75 -3.88
C GLY A 150 4.72 14.73 -3.91
N ASN A 151 4.15 13.99 -4.86
CA ASN A 151 2.71 13.72 -4.86
C ASN A 151 2.36 12.82 -3.65
N LEU A 152 1.25 13.10 -2.98
CA LEU A 152 0.72 12.26 -1.89
C LEU A 152 0.04 11.01 -2.46
N ILE A 153 -0.70 11.18 -3.56
CA ILE A 153 -1.29 10.08 -4.35
C ILE A 153 -1.20 10.44 -5.83
N CYS A 154 -0.95 9.44 -6.66
CA CYS A 154 -0.79 9.60 -8.10
C CYS A 154 -1.27 8.34 -8.83
N LEU A 155 -2.48 8.40 -9.38
CA LEU A 155 -3.08 7.33 -10.18
C LEU A 155 -2.86 7.63 -11.67
N ARG A 156 -2.21 6.70 -12.37
CA ARG A 156 -1.83 6.82 -13.77
C ARG A 156 -2.14 5.53 -14.51
N ASN A 157 -3.04 5.60 -15.47
CA ASN A 157 -3.36 4.49 -16.36
C ASN A 157 -3.24 4.90 -17.83
N ASN A 158 -3.63 6.13 -18.17
CA ASN A 158 -3.82 6.54 -19.57
C ASN A 158 -2.74 7.52 -20.07
N GLY A 159 -1.47 7.30 -19.69
CA GLY A 159 -0.36 8.20 -20.05
C GLY A 159 -0.53 9.63 -19.51
N ARG A 160 -1.28 9.77 -18.40
CA ARG A 160 -1.67 11.03 -17.77
C ARG A 160 -1.83 10.85 -16.26
N ASP A 161 -1.89 11.95 -15.54
CA ASP A 161 -2.34 11.94 -14.14
C ASP A 161 -3.87 11.87 -14.16
N ASP A 162 -4.43 10.64 -14.11
CA ASP A 162 -5.87 10.41 -14.09
C ASP A 162 -6.48 11.04 -12.82
N PHE A 163 -5.80 10.82 -11.69
CA PHE A 163 -6.06 11.49 -10.42
C PHE A 163 -4.75 11.71 -9.67
N VAL A 164 -4.51 12.93 -9.18
CA VAL A 164 -3.30 13.26 -8.43
C VAL A 164 -3.61 14.23 -7.29
N VAL A 165 -3.01 13.99 -6.12
CA VAL A 165 -2.92 14.96 -5.03
C VAL A 165 -1.45 15.31 -4.85
N LYS A 166 -1.13 16.59 -5.04
CA LYS A 166 0.24 17.10 -4.93
C LYS A 166 0.64 17.23 -3.45
N GLY A 167 1.94 17.36 -3.17
CA GLY A 167 2.44 17.65 -1.82
C GLY A 167 1.91 18.98 -1.25
N SER A 168 1.47 19.90 -2.10
CA SER A 168 0.77 21.13 -1.72
C SER A 168 -0.71 20.95 -1.35
N GLY A 169 -1.25 19.73 -1.45
CA GLY A 169 -2.66 19.43 -1.24
C GLY A 169 -3.57 19.76 -2.43
N ARG A 170 -3.06 20.37 -3.50
CA ARG A 170 -3.85 20.62 -4.73
C ARG A 170 -4.17 19.31 -5.46
N VAL A 171 -5.34 19.26 -6.06
CA VAL A 171 -5.89 18.09 -6.74
C VAL A 171 -5.97 18.32 -8.24
N GLY A 172 -5.52 17.34 -9.02
CA GLY A 172 -5.65 17.31 -10.47
C GLY A 172 -6.43 16.09 -10.93
N ILE A 173 -7.39 16.28 -11.85
CA ILE A 173 -8.14 15.20 -12.50
C ILE A 173 -7.93 15.32 -13.99
N GLY A 174 -7.36 14.26 -14.57
CA GLY A 174 -6.98 14.25 -15.97
C GLY A 174 -6.00 15.37 -16.31
N LEU A 175 -4.87 15.48 -15.63
CA LEU A 175 -3.81 16.43 -16.02
C LEU A 175 -2.75 15.72 -16.88
N ALA A 176 -1.97 16.48 -17.66
CA ALA A 176 -0.75 15.94 -18.24
C ALA A 176 0.20 15.47 -17.12
N VAL A 177 0.94 14.38 -17.35
CA VAL A 177 1.83 13.76 -16.35
C VAL A 177 2.73 14.80 -15.70
N GLY A 178 2.69 14.88 -14.37
CA GLY A 178 3.59 15.73 -13.58
C GLY A 178 3.23 17.22 -13.57
N SER A 179 2.20 17.64 -14.31
CA SER A 179 1.76 19.04 -14.33
C SER A 179 1.25 19.51 -12.96
N ALA A 180 1.42 20.79 -12.67
CA ALA A 180 0.89 21.40 -11.47
C ALA A 180 -0.57 21.84 -11.68
N PRO A 181 -1.51 21.48 -10.78
CA PRO A 181 -2.85 22.08 -10.78
C PRO A 181 -2.76 23.59 -10.58
N TRP A 182 -3.51 24.35 -11.38
CA TRP A 182 -3.54 25.81 -11.31
C TRP A 182 -4.37 26.33 -10.13
N SER A 183 -5.34 25.54 -9.66
CA SER A 183 -6.20 25.84 -8.51
C SER A 183 -6.17 24.69 -7.48
N GLN A 184 -6.95 24.82 -6.41
CA GLN A 184 -7.10 23.78 -5.39
C GLN A 184 -7.61 22.45 -5.99
N LEU A 185 -8.54 22.55 -6.95
CA LEU A 185 -9.00 21.45 -7.80
C LEU A 185 -8.91 21.89 -9.26
N HIS A 186 -8.22 21.13 -10.10
CA HIS A 186 -8.11 21.37 -11.54
C HIS A 186 -8.60 20.13 -12.30
N VAL A 187 -9.74 20.27 -12.98
CA VAL A 187 -10.37 19.20 -13.78
C VAL A 187 -10.29 19.55 -15.25
N VAL A 188 -9.80 18.63 -16.07
CA VAL A 188 -9.74 18.80 -17.53
C VAL A 188 -10.63 17.75 -18.19
N GLN A 189 -11.65 18.21 -18.91
CA GLN A 189 -12.50 17.34 -19.73
C GLN A 189 -11.64 16.58 -20.75
N ARG A 190 -11.84 15.26 -20.83
CA ARG A 190 -11.14 14.41 -21.80
C ARG A 190 -12.01 14.14 -23.02
N PRO A 191 -11.41 13.89 -24.20
CA PRO A 191 -12.17 13.54 -25.39
C PRO A 191 -13.12 12.36 -25.12
N GLY A 192 -14.38 12.47 -25.57
CA GLY A 192 -15.42 11.47 -25.36
C GLY A 192 -16.19 11.59 -24.04
N ALA A 193 -15.82 12.50 -23.13
CA ALA A 193 -16.66 12.86 -21.99
C ALA A 193 -17.60 14.01 -22.35
N ASP A 194 -18.86 13.95 -21.93
CA ASP A 194 -19.87 15.00 -22.21
C ASP A 194 -19.64 16.28 -21.39
N SER A 195 -19.04 16.17 -20.20
CA SER A 195 -18.74 17.30 -19.32
C SER A 195 -17.43 17.10 -18.56
N ALA A 196 -16.83 18.21 -18.10
CA ALA A 196 -15.72 18.17 -17.14
C ALA A 196 -16.20 17.81 -15.73
N LEU A 197 -17.39 18.30 -15.36
CA LEU A 197 -18.03 18.10 -14.06
C LEU A 197 -19.54 18.06 -14.27
N MET A 198 -20.17 16.96 -13.85
CA MET A 198 -21.62 16.85 -13.72
C MET A 198 -21.98 16.87 -12.24
N VAL A 199 -22.98 17.67 -11.86
CA VAL A 199 -23.47 17.79 -10.49
C VAL A 199 -24.96 17.50 -10.45
N GLU A 200 -25.34 16.34 -9.90
CA GLU A 200 -26.72 15.98 -9.64
C GLU A 200 -27.10 16.42 -8.22
N GLY A 201 -27.37 17.72 -8.06
CA GLY A 201 -27.66 18.34 -6.77
C GLY A 201 -27.37 19.85 -6.76
N ALA A 202 -27.37 20.45 -5.56
CA ALA A 202 -27.08 21.87 -5.40
C ALA A 202 -25.57 22.15 -5.24
N VAL A 203 -25.09 23.24 -5.83
CA VAL A 203 -23.75 23.77 -5.60
C VAL A 203 -23.85 25.02 -4.72
N ARG A 204 -23.33 24.94 -3.50
CA ARG A 204 -23.21 26.11 -2.62
C ARG A 204 -21.92 26.86 -2.93
N ILE A 205 -22.05 28.12 -3.33
CA ILE A 205 -20.94 29.04 -3.53
C ILE A 205 -21.03 30.08 -2.42
N VAL A 206 -20.04 30.08 -1.52
CA VAL A 206 -19.95 31.05 -0.42
C VAL A 206 -19.10 32.25 -0.81
N ASP A 207 -19.25 33.33 -0.07
CA ASP A 207 -18.49 34.55 -0.30
C ASP A 207 -16.99 34.29 -0.39
N ALA A 208 -16.38 34.77 -1.46
CA ALA A 208 -14.96 34.61 -1.68
C ALA A 208 -14.18 35.42 -0.63
N ALA A 209 -13.32 34.73 0.14
CA ALA A 209 -12.41 35.39 1.09
C ALA A 209 -11.49 36.41 0.41
N THR A 210 -11.20 36.22 -0.88
CA THR A 210 -10.51 37.19 -1.73
C THR A 210 -11.28 37.33 -3.03
N VAL A 211 -11.82 38.52 -3.29
CA VAL A 211 -12.57 38.80 -4.51
C VAL A 211 -11.65 38.67 -5.73
N PRO A 212 -12.02 37.88 -6.75
CA PRO A 212 -11.19 37.69 -7.93
C PRO A 212 -10.97 39.00 -8.71
N THR A 213 -9.70 39.36 -8.92
CA THR A 213 -9.29 40.53 -9.74
C THR A 213 -8.76 40.14 -11.12
N ALA A 214 -8.59 38.84 -11.37
CA ALA A 214 -8.15 38.28 -12.65
C ALA A 214 -8.86 36.94 -12.93
N VAL A 215 -8.66 36.41 -14.13
CA VAL A 215 -9.13 35.08 -14.55
C VAL A 215 -7.92 34.19 -14.82
N ASP A 216 -8.14 32.90 -15.08
CA ASP A 216 -7.05 31.99 -15.45
C ASP A 216 -6.33 32.44 -16.73
N SER A 217 -5.03 32.14 -16.81
CA SER A 217 -4.17 32.49 -17.95
C SER A 217 -4.61 31.89 -19.29
N LYS A 218 -5.45 30.85 -19.28
CA LYS A 218 -6.03 30.22 -20.48
C LYS A 218 -7.38 30.82 -20.88
N GLY A 219 -7.84 31.86 -20.18
CA GLY A 219 -9.06 32.61 -20.49
C GLY A 219 -10.29 32.15 -19.72
N GLY A 220 -11.47 32.42 -20.26
CA GLY A 220 -12.76 32.12 -19.62
C GLY A 220 -13.22 33.22 -18.68
N GLY A 221 -13.58 32.84 -17.45
CA GLY A 221 -13.99 33.77 -16.41
C GLY A 221 -14.07 33.12 -15.04
N THR A 222 -14.36 33.92 -14.02
CA THR A 222 -14.40 33.49 -12.63
C THR A 222 -15.81 33.72 -12.08
N LEU A 223 -16.47 32.62 -11.69
CA LEU A 223 -17.73 32.64 -10.95
C LEU A 223 -17.42 32.65 -9.44
N TYR A 224 -18.01 33.57 -8.70
CA TYR A 224 -17.80 33.70 -7.26
C TYR A 224 -19.02 34.31 -6.57
N ALA A 225 -19.07 34.25 -5.23
CA ALA A 225 -20.07 34.97 -4.45
C ALA A 225 -19.44 36.12 -3.66
N GLN A 226 -20.21 37.18 -3.44
CA GLN A 226 -19.84 38.33 -2.61
C GLN A 226 -21.08 38.95 -1.98
N GLY A 227 -21.12 39.04 -0.64
CA GLY A 227 -22.29 39.54 0.07
C GLY A 227 -23.55 38.70 -0.14
N GLY A 228 -23.39 37.39 -0.42
CA GLY A 228 -24.50 36.50 -0.78
C GLY A 228 -24.95 36.58 -2.25
N GLU A 229 -24.45 37.54 -3.04
CA GLU A 229 -24.77 37.66 -4.46
C GLU A 229 -23.90 36.74 -5.32
N LEU A 230 -24.44 36.21 -6.43
CA LEU A 230 -23.68 35.42 -7.41
C LEU A 230 -23.11 36.34 -8.49
N MET A 231 -21.80 36.27 -8.72
CA MET A 231 -21.03 37.19 -9.54
C MET A 231 -20.21 36.44 -10.60
N TRP A 232 -20.10 37.03 -11.80
CA TRP A 232 -19.21 36.56 -12.87
C TRP A 232 -18.23 37.65 -13.30
N ARG A 233 -16.93 37.33 -13.28
CA ARG A 233 -15.87 38.16 -13.87
C ARG A 233 -15.42 37.54 -15.19
N SER A 234 -15.62 38.25 -16.29
CA SER A 234 -15.12 37.84 -17.62
C SER A 234 -13.60 38.08 -17.78
N ALA A 235 -12.99 37.45 -18.78
CA ALA A 235 -11.58 37.69 -19.14
C ALA A 235 -11.24 39.15 -19.49
N ASN A 236 -12.22 39.94 -19.95
CA ASN A 236 -12.03 41.37 -20.25
C ASN A 236 -12.10 42.26 -19.01
N GLY A 237 -12.26 41.67 -17.81
CA GLY A 237 -12.32 42.40 -16.55
C GLY A 237 -13.70 42.92 -16.15
N ASN A 238 -14.73 42.72 -16.99
CA ASN A 238 -16.11 43.08 -16.64
C ASN A 238 -16.64 42.15 -15.56
N VAL A 239 -17.29 42.74 -14.55
CA VAL A 239 -17.97 42.03 -13.46
C VAL A 239 -19.48 42.19 -13.62
N THR A 240 -20.20 41.07 -13.59
CA THR A 240 -21.66 41.01 -13.75
C THR A 240 -22.27 40.32 -12.54
N ARG A 241 -23.27 40.96 -11.92
CA ARG A 241 -24.14 40.29 -10.95
C ARG A 241 -25.12 39.40 -11.71
N ILE A 242 -25.11 38.11 -11.42
CA ILE A 242 -26.01 37.11 -12.00
C ILE A 242 -27.30 37.01 -11.18
N ALA A 243 -27.17 36.96 -9.85
CA ALA A 243 -28.29 36.85 -8.92
C ALA A 243 -28.01 37.62 -7.62
N SER A 244 -29.06 38.15 -6.99
CA SER A 244 -28.97 38.80 -5.67
C SER A 244 -29.02 37.79 -4.52
N ALA A 245 -28.66 38.25 -3.33
CA ALA A 245 -28.90 37.53 -2.07
C ALA A 245 -30.39 37.34 -1.77
#